data_AF-A0A7J6T9A8-F1
#
_entry.id   AF-A0A7J6T9A8-F1
#
_cell.length_a   1.000
_cell.length_b   1.000
_cell.length_c   1.000
_cell.angle_alpha   90.00
_cell.angle_beta   90.00
_cell.angle_gamma   90.00
#
_symmetry.space_group_name_H-M   'P 1'
#
loop_
_entity.id
_entity.type
_entity.pdbx_description
1 polymer ?
#
loop_
_entity_poly.entity_id
_entity_poly.type
_entity_poly.pdbx_seq_one_letter_code
_entity_poly.pdbx_strand_id
1 'polypeptide(L)'
;MSCGLYIPGLCSNSAGRKAMMLQGLCKRHGLPCKLYNYPHWDCSEKLDYSSVYNAARDALLDVATAKSPAVVLAASMGCHFGLRLALNYRDLIEAIVSVGGSYNPGACWRGEGSSEWVYVASKYAEDDAAYKVPRAFLRDMRTNYISNCEDIRVPVEVVHGTKDESVPVETGEKLAQLLPRGKLHLIEEKYLVD
;
A
#
# COMPACT_ATOMS: atom_id res chain seq x y z
N MET A 1 8.60 -16.23 -15.27
CA MET A 1 7.37 -15.42 -15.39
C MET A 1 7.05 -14.92 -14.00
N SER A 2 6.81 -13.63 -13.84
CA SER A 2 6.72 -12.98 -12.55
C SER A 2 5.41 -13.28 -11.83
N CYS A 3 5.45 -13.29 -10.51
CA CYS A 3 4.29 -13.57 -9.67
C CYS A 3 3.58 -12.28 -9.22
N GLY A 4 2.33 -12.39 -8.75
CA GLY A 4 1.57 -11.26 -8.20
C GLY A 4 1.58 -11.26 -6.67
N LEU A 5 1.82 -10.09 -6.07
CA LEU A 5 1.61 -9.86 -4.63
C LEU A 5 0.67 -8.68 -4.43
N TYR A 6 -0.39 -8.86 -3.64
CA TYR A 6 -1.23 -7.75 -3.18
C TYR A 6 -0.89 -7.36 -1.74
N ILE A 7 -0.64 -6.05 -1.51
CA ILE A 7 -0.43 -5.47 -0.19
C ILE A 7 -1.56 -4.47 0.12
N PRO A 8 -2.45 -4.73 1.11
CA PRO A 8 -3.61 -3.89 1.39
C PRO A 8 -3.28 -2.52 2.00
N GLY A 9 -4.28 -1.63 2.00
CA GLY A 9 -4.27 -0.40 2.80
C GLY A 9 -4.79 -0.62 4.23
N LEU A 10 -4.69 0.41 5.06
CA LEU A 10 -5.11 0.40 6.47
C LEU A 10 -6.54 -0.11 6.64
N CYS A 11 -6.74 -1.02 7.60
CA CYS A 11 -8.01 -1.70 7.90
C CYS A 11 -8.72 -2.35 6.68
N SER A 12 -8.01 -2.68 5.58
CA SER A 12 -8.52 -3.40 4.39
C SER A 12 -8.00 -4.84 4.28
N ASN A 13 -8.83 -5.80 3.86
CA ASN A 13 -8.39 -7.20 3.66
C ASN A 13 -8.27 -7.61 2.19
N SER A 14 -7.89 -8.88 1.96
CA SER A 14 -7.69 -9.53 0.67
C SER A 14 -8.99 -9.90 -0.05
N ALA A 15 -10.16 -9.69 0.55
CA ALA A 15 -11.46 -9.87 -0.12
C ALA A 15 -11.90 -8.61 -0.90
N GLY A 16 -11.15 -7.50 -0.81
CA GLY A 16 -11.44 -6.28 -1.53
C GLY A 16 -11.31 -6.40 -3.06
N ARG A 17 -12.05 -5.55 -3.80
CA ARG A 17 -12.09 -5.55 -5.28
C ARG A 17 -10.72 -5.53 -5.96
N LYS A 18 -9.76 -4.76 -5.42
CA LYS A 18 -8.39 -4.66 -5.96
C LYS A 18 -7.62 -5.98 -5.84
N ALA A 19 -7.76 -6.67 -4.71
CA ALA A 19 -7.14 -7.96 -4.48
C ALA A 19 -7.72 -9.02 -5.42
N MET A 20 -9.05 -9.07 -5.55
CA MET A 20 -9.74 -9.99 -6.46
C MET A 20 -9.40 -9.72 -7.94
N MET A 21 -9.21 -8.45 -8.32
CA MET A 21 -8.75 -8.09 -9.67
C MET A 21 -7.36 -8.67 -9.96
N LEU A 22 -6.39 -8.50 -9.05
CA LEU A 22 -5.05 -9.08 -9.22
C LEU A 22 -5.11 -10.60 -9.33
N GLN A 23 -5.84 -11.26 -8.43
CA GLN A 23 -5.98 -12.71 -8.46
C GLN A 23 -6.60 -13.20 -9.78
N GLY A 24 -7.65 -12.54 -10.26
CA GLY A 24 -8.27 -12.85 -11.55
C GLY A 24 -7.30 -12.67 -12.72
N LEU A 25 -6.51 -11.59 -12.72
CA LEU A 25 -5.49 -11.35 -13.74
C LEU A 25 -4.41 -12.43 -13.74
N CYS A 26 -3.81 -12.71 -12.58
CA CYS A 26 -2.79 -13.75 -12.44
C CYS A 26 -3.33 -15.12 -12.86
N LYS A 27 -4.56 -15.47 -12.45
CA LYS A 27 -5.21 -16.73 -12.84
C LYS A 27 -5.38 -16.85 -14.36
N ARG A 28 -5.81 -15.79 -15.05
CA ARG A 28 -5.95 -15.79 -16.52
C ARG A 28 -4.63 -16.01 -17.25
N HIS A 29 -3.52 -15.62 -16.65
CA HIS A 29 -2.17 -15.76 -17.23
C HIS A 29 -1.37 -16.93 -16.66
N GLY A 30 -1.96 -17.78 -15.80
CA GLY A 30 -1.26 -18.91 -15.19
C GLY A 30 -0.11 -18.49 -14.25
N LEU A 31 -0.20 -17.31 -13.64
CA LEU A 31 0.84 -16.76 -12.77
C LEU A 31 0.54 -17.06 -11.28
N PRO A 32 1.56 -17.39 -10.47
CA PRO A 32 1.40 -17.46 -9.02
C PRO A 32 0.94 -16.12 -8.46
N CYS A 33 0.07 -16.14 -7.46
CA CYS A 33 -0.47 -14.94 -6.83
C CYS A 33 -0.64 -15.14 -5.32
N LYS A 34 -0.18 -14.18 -4.53
CA LYS A 34 -0.41 -14.11 -3.09
C LYS A 34 -1.22 -12.86 -2.78
N LEU A 35 -2.37 -13.05 -2.14
CA LEU A 35 -3.14 -11.95 -1.55
C LEU A 35 -2.88 -11.96 -0.06
N TYR A 36 -2.31 -10.90 0.47
CA TYR A 36 -1.86 -10.84 1.84
C TYR A 36 -2.86 -10.10 2.75
N ASN A 37 -2.96 -10.53 4.00
CA ASN A 37 -3.67 -9.88 5.10
C ASN A 37 -2.72 -9.68 6.26
N TYR A 38 -2.75 -8.52 6.87
CA TYR A 38 -1.97 -8.27 8.06
C TYR A 38 -2.56 -9.00 9.27
N PRO A 39 -1.75 -9.35 10.27
CA PRO A 39 -2.25 -9.81 11.57
C PRO A 39 -3.14 -8.74 12.23
N HIS A 40 -4.26 -9.14 12.85
CA HIS A 40 -5.15 -8.27 13.65
C HIS A 40 -5.64 -7.00 12.94
N TRP A 41 -5.92 -7.12 11.64
CA TRP A 41 -6.07 -6.00 10.72
C TRP A 41 -7.42 -5.30 10.70
N ASP A 42 -8.41 -5.76 11.46
CA ASP A 42 -9.66 -5.03 11.68
C ASP A 42 -9.48 -3.82 12.62
N CYS A 43 -8.23 -3.50 12.98
CA CYS A 43 -7.89 -2.40 13.86
C CYS A 43 -8.51 -2.58 15.27
N SER A 44 -8.85 -3.83 15.64
CA SER A 44 -9.39 -4.22 16.95
C SER A 44 -8.31 -4.37 18.03
N GLU A 45 -7.04 -4.55 17.63
CA GLU A 45 -5.90 -4.75 18.53
C GLU A 45 -4.76 -3.75 18.28
N LYS A 46 -3.73 -3.79 19.15
CA LYS A 46 -2.53 -2.97 19.01
C LYS A 46 -1.67 -3.47 17.84
N LEU A 47 -1.76 -2.80 16.69
CA LEU A 47 -0.83 -2.93 15.58
C LEU A 47 0.51 -2.24 15.88
N ASP A 48 1.61 -2.84 15.44
CA ASP A 48 2.94 -2.22 15.43
C ASP A 48 3.54 -2.22 14.02
N TYR A 49 4.35 -1.21 13.72
CA TYR A 49 4.94 -1.03 12.39
C TYR A 49 5.75 -2.26 11.94
N SER A 50 6.55 -2.81 12.85
CA SER A 50 7.50 -3.88 12.55
C SER A 50 6.78 -5.18 12.20
N SER A 51 5.71 -5.54 12.92
CA SER A 51 4.86 -6.69 12.62
C SER A 51 4.21 -6.55 11.24
N VAL A 52 3.64 -5.38 10.95
CA VAL A 52 2.99 -5.07 9.67
C VAL A 52 4.00 -5.15 8.51
N TYR A 53 5.21 -4.61 8.69
CA TYR A 53 6.29 -4.69 7.70
C TYR A 53 6.83 -6.12 7.52
N ASN A 54 7.10 -6.83 8.61
CA ASN A 54 7.64 -8.20 8.58
C ASN A 54 6.68 -9.15 7.88
N ALA A 55 5.38 -9.03 8.14
CA ALA A 55 4.41 -9.90 7.51
C ALA A 55 4.22 -9.57 6.00
N ALA A 56 4.37 -8.30 5.58
CA ALA A 56 4.46 -7.96 4.15
C ALA A 56 5.74 -8.51 3.48
N ARG A 57 6.88 -8.49 4.19
CA ARG A 57 8.14 -9.12 3.74
C ARG A 57 7.96 -10.63 3.57
N ASP A 58 7.37 -11.31 4.55
CA ASP A 58 7.21 -12.76 4.50
C ASP A 58 6.29 -13.18 3.35
N ALA A 59 5.24 -12.41 3.07
CA ALA A 59 4.41 -12.62 1.89
C ALA A 59 5.15 -12.45 0.55
N LEU A 60 6.13 -11.54 0.47
CA LEU A 60 7.02 -11.41 -0.68
C LEU A 60 7.92 -12.64 -0.82
N LEU A 61 8.53 -13.10 0.27
CA LEU A 61 9.41 -14.27 0.28
C LEU A 61 8.67 -15.57 -0.06
N ASP A 62 7.39 -15.67 0.29
CA ASP A 62 6.52 -16.81 -0.06
C ASP A 62 6.27 -16.95 -1.56
N VAL A 63 6.24 -15.82 -2.29
CA VAL A 63 5.76 -15.80 -3.69
C VAL A 63 6.88 -15.51 -4.69
N ALA A 64 7.90 -14.75 -4.30
CA ALA A 64 8.97 -14.29 -5.19
C ALA A 64 10.25 -15.11 -5.05
N THR A 65 10.97 -15.26 -6.16
CA THR A 65 12.33 -15.78 -6.17
C THR A 65 13.20 -14.93 -7.11
N ALA A 66 14.52 -15.03 -7.03
CA ALA A 66 15.41 -14.31 -7.95
C ALA A 66 15.16 -14.65 -9.45
N LYS A 67 14.61 -15.83 -9.76
CA LYS A 67 14.24 -16.25 -11.14
C LYS A 67 12.82 -15.85 -11.52
N SER A 68 12.01 -15.47 -10.54
CA SER A 68 10.60 -15.15 -10.68
C SER A 68 10.22 -14.07 -9.67
N PRO A 69 10.71 -12.83 -9.85
CA PRO A 69 10.39 -11.72 -8.97
C PRO A 69 8.89 -11.41 -9.00
N ALA A 70 8.40 -10.68 -8.00
CA ALA A 70 7.00 -10.27 -7.89
C ALA A 70 6.74 -8.93 -8.58
N VAL A 71 5.57 -8.83 -9.22
CA VAL A 71 4.89 -7.56 -9.46
C VAL A 71 3.99 -7.30 -8.26
N VAL A 72 4.26 -6.20 -7.56
CA VAL A 72 3.56 -5.85 -6.31
C VAL A 72 2.45 -4.85 -6.61
N LEU A 73 1.20 -5.23 -6.39
CA LEU A 73 0.07 -4.31 -6.34
C LEU A 73 -0.13 -3.84 -4.89
N ALA A 74 0.23 -2.60 -4.62
CA ALA A 74 0.15 -2.01 -3.30
C ALA A 74 -0.93 -0.92 -3.26
N ALA A 75 -1.73 -0.89 -2.19
CA ALA A 75 -2.83 0.06 -2.06
C ALA A 75 -2.70 0.92 -0.80
N SER A 76 -2.86 2.24 -0.94
CA SER A 76 -2.84 3.20 0.16
C SER A 76 -1.61 3.03 1.06
N MET A 77 -1.78 2.74 2.36
CA MET A 77 -0.67 2.43 3.26
C MET A 77 0.22 1.28 2.74
N GLY A 78 -0.36 0.28 2.07
CA GLY A 78 0.38 -0.82 1.48
C GLY A 78 1.49 -0.35 0.53
N CYS A 79 1.31 0.80 -0.12
CA CYS A 79 2.32 1.39 -1.00
C CYS A 79 3.60 1.74 -0.24
N HIS A 80 3.49 2.25 0.99
CA HIS A 80 4.64 2.51 1.83
C HIS A 80 5.46 1.24 2.06
N PHE A 81 4.79 0.13 2.38
CA PHE A 81 5.46 -1.15 2.59
C PHE A 81 6.02 -1.75 1.30
N GLY A 82 5.29 -1.66 0.18
CA GLY A 82 5.79 -2.09 -1.13
C GLY A 82 7.07 -1.35 -1.53
N LEU A 83 7.11 -0.03 -1.33
CA LEU A 83 8.28 0.81 -1.60
C LEU A 83 9.45 0.47 -0.65
N ARG A 84 9.17 0.27 0.65
CA ARG A 84 10.17 -0.21 1.62
C ARG A 84 10.75 -1.56 1.24
N LEU A 85 9.92 -2.50 0.76
CA LEU A 85 10.39 -3.80 0.29
C LEU A 85 11.28 -3.64 -0.94
N ALA A 86 10.98 -2.74 -1.87
CA ALA A 86 11.83 -2.51 -3.04
C ALA A 86 13.21 -1.91 -2.70
N LEU A 87 13.32 -1.14 -1.62
CA LEU A 87 14.63 -0.69 -1.11
C LEU A 87 15.47 -1.85 -0.57
N ASN A 88 14.84 -2.84 0.07
CA ASN A 88 15.54 -3.90 0.80
C ASN A 88 15.66 -5.22 0.01
N TYR A 89 14.78 -5.46 -0.96
CA TYR A 89 14.63 -6.74 -1.68
C TYR A 89 14.46 -6.52 -3.19
N ARG A 90 15.25 -5.59 -3.75
CA ARG A 90 15.19 -5.18 -5.16
C ARG A 90 15.22 -6.32 -6.18
N ASP A 91 15.92 -7.42 -5.89
CA ASP A 91 16.02 -8.57 -6.81
C ASP A 91 14.78 -9.49 -6.77
N LEU A 92 13.89 -9.28 -5.80
CA LEU A 92 12.63 -10.02 -5.65
C LEU A 92 11.41 -9.24 -6.13
N ILE A 93 11.58 -7.97 -6.54
CA ILE A 93 10.51 -7.12 -7.04
C ILE A 93 10.84 -6.70 -8.46
N GLU A 94 9.97 -7.06 -9.40
CA GLU A 94 10.11 -6.65 -10.79
C GLU A 94 9.58 -5.25 -11.01
N ALA A 95 8.41 -4.95 -10.43
CA ALA A 95 7.73 -3.67 -10.55
C ALA A 95 6.71 -3.48 -9.41
N ILE A 96 6.31 -2.24 -9.18
CA ILE A 96 5.24 -1.88 -8.25
C ILE A 96 4.12 -1.15 -9.00
N VAL A 97 2.87 -1.49 -8.71
CA VAL A 97 1.70 -0.67 -9.01
C VAL A 97 1.19 -0.11 -7.69
N SER A 98 1.41 1.19 -7.47
CA SER A 98 0.94 1.93 -6.30
C SER A 98 -0.44 2.50 -6.60
N VAL A 99 -1.44 2.25 -5.74
CA VAL A 99 -2.82 2.74 -5.93
C VAL A 99 -3.22 3.61 -4.74
N GLY A 100 -3.39 4.92 -4.95
CA GLY A 100 -3.80 5.87 -3.91
C GLY A 100 -2.82 5.95 -2.74
N GLY A 101 -1.51 5.79 -3.02
CA GLY A 101 -0.46 5.58 -2.03
C GLY A 101 0.38 6.80 -1.68
N SER A 102 1.27 6.64 -0.70
CA SER A 102 2.24 7.64 -0.28
C SER A 102 3.55 6.99 0.19
N TYR A 103 4.67 7.71 0.02
CA TYR A 103 5.95 7.36 0.66
C TYR A 103 5.96 7.70 2.16
N ASN A 104 5.05 8.56 2.61
CA ASN A 104 4.88 9.00 3.98
C ASN A 104 3.38 9.07 4.38
N PRO A 105 2.69 7.91 4.50
CA PRO A 105 1.26 7.89 4.84
C PRO A 105 0.99 8.45 6.25
N GLY A 106 1.97 8.39 7.17
CA GLY A 106 1.84 8.98 8.51
C GLY A 106 1.60 10.49 8.51
N ALA A 107 2.06 11.21 7.47
CA ALA A 107 1.81 12.63 7.29
C ALA A 107 0.37 12.94 6.82
N CYS A 108 -0.29 11.99 6.14
CA CYS A 108 -1.65 12.13 5.65
C CYS A 108 -2.68 11.93 6.78
N TRP A 109 -2.38 11.09 7.77
CA TRP A 109 -3.31 10.83 8.86
C TRP A 109 -3.27 11.91 9.93
N ARG A 110 -4.38 12.65 10.01
CA ARG A 110 -4.71 13.55 11.10
C ARG A 110 -5.91 12.96 11.85
N GLY A 111 -5.91 13.12 13.17
CA GLY A 111 -6.97 12.58 14.00
C GLY A 111 -6.88 13.09 15.43
N GLU A 112 -8.01 13.00 16.11
CA GLU A 112 -8.15 13.30 17.53
C GLU A 112 -8.13 12.00 18.34
N GLY A 113 -7.77 12.07 19.62
CA GLY A 113 -7.78 10.89 20.47
C GLY A 113 -7.00 11.02 21.77
N SER A 114 -6.92 9.91 22.50
CA SER A 114 -6.25 9.82 23.81
C SER A 114 -4.74 9.59 23.67
N SER A 115 -4.03 9.41 24.78
CA SER A 115 -2.59 9.05 24.78
C SER A 115 -2.30 7.72 24.08
N GLU A 116 -3.27 6.80 24.00
CA GLU A 116 -3.07 5.47 23.40
C GLU A 116 -3.65 5.31 22.00
N TRP A 117 -4.76 6.00 21.69
CA TRP A 117 -5.53 5.79 20.47
C TRP A 117 -5.76 7.10 19.72
N VAL A 118 -5.86 6.99 18.39
CA VAL A 118 -6.24 8.08 17.49
C VAL A 118 -7.34 7.58 16.56
N TYR A 119 -8.31 8.43 16.30
CA TYR A 119 -9.42 8.15 15.39
C TYR A 119 -9.16 8.88 14.07
N VAL A 120 -8.95 8.11 13.00
CA VAL A 120 -8.66 8.64 11.67
C VAL A 120 -9.92 8.52 10.81
N ALA A 121 -10.45 9.67 10.38
CA ALA A 121 -11.61 9.70 9.51
C ALA A 121 -11.32 8.98 8.19
N SER A 122 -12.27 8.16 7.73
CA SER A 122 -12.15 7.40 6.50
C SER A 122 -13.54 7.08 5.97
N LYS A 123 -13.79 7.35 4.68
CA LYS A 123 -15.02 6.92 3.99
C LYS A 123 -15.15 5.40 3.82
N TYR A 124 -14.10 4.67 4.16
CA TYR A 124 -14.05 3.22 4.12
C TYR A 124 -14.26 2.59 5.50
N ALA A 125 -14.46 3.41 6.55
CA ALA A 125 -14.88 2.91 7.85
C ALA A 125 -16.36 2.53 7.81
N GLU A 126 -16.75 1.53 8.60
CA GLU A 126 -18.14 1.12 8.75
C GLU A 126 -18.94 2.24 9.46
N ASP A 127 -20.20 2.42 9.06
CA ASP A 127 -21.18 3.33 9.68
C ASP A 127 -20.70 4.78 9.89
N ASP A 128 -20.02 5.36 8.89
CA ASP A 128 -19.44 6.72 8.93
C ASP A 128 -18.48 6.95 10.12
N ALA A 129 -17.93 5.86 10.67
CA ALA A 129 -17.02 5.92 11.80
C ALA A 129 -15.61 6.35 11.39
N ALA A 130 -14.71 6.38 12.37
CA ALA A 130 -13.29 6.59 12.17
C ALA A 130 -12.52 5.30 12.47
N TYR A 131 -11.42 5.07 11.77
CA TYR A 131 -10.51 3.99 12.11
C TYR A 131 -9.85 4.27 13.46
N LYS A 132 -9.98 3.30 14.37
CA LYS A 132 -9.29 3.31 15.66
C LYS A 132 -7.87 2.80 15.47
N VAL A 133 -6.89 3.69 15.51
CA VAL A 133 -5.48 3.35 15.25
C VAL A 133 -4.64 3.58 16.51
N PRO A 134 -3.73 2.66 16.88
CA PRO A 134 -2.79 2.90 17.98
C PRO A 134 -1.95 4.15 17.71
N ARG A 135 -1.85 5.06 18.70
CA ARG A 135 -1.03 6.28 18.58
C ARG A 135 0.45 5.95 18.30
N ALA A 136 0.95 4.87 18.90
CA ALA A 136 2.30 4.38 18.66
C ALA A 136 2.51 4.02 17.17
N PHE A 137 1.57 3.29 16.56
CA PHE A 137 1.64 2.94 15.14
C PHE A 137 1.67 4.18 14.24
N LEU A 138 0.80 5.17 14.49
CA LEU A 138 0.81 6.42 13.71
C LEU A 138 2.12 7.20 13.87
N ARG A 139 2.67 7.26 15.08
CA ARG A 139 3.98 7.86 15.34
C ARG A 139 5.06 7.13 14.56
N ASP A 140 5.07 5.80 14.61
CA ASP A 140 6.07 4.99 13.92
C ASP A 140 5.95 5.14 12.41
N MET A 141 4.74 5.20 11.84
CA MET A 141 4.53 5.48 10.41
C MET A 141 5.01 6.88 10.01
N ARG A 142 4.93 7.88 10.89
CA ARG A 142 5.46 9.24 10.65
C ARG A 142 6.98 9.29 10.69
N THR A 143 7.61 8.52 11.58
CA THR A 143 9.08 8.50 11.69
C THR A 143 9.72 7.59 10.66
N ASN A 144 9.01 6.56 10.18
CA ASN A 144 9.50 5.61 9.19
C ASN A 144 9.24 6.04 7.74
N TYR A 145 9.09 7.33 7.44
CA TYR A 145 8.94 7.79 6.06
C TYR A 145 10.17 7.41 5.20
N ILE A 146 9.95 7.27 3.88
CA ILE A 146 11.04 6.95 2.94
C ILE A 146 11.70 8.26 2.50
N SER A 147 12.92 8.52 2.98
CA SER A 147 13.68 9.72 2.63
C SER A 147 14.50 9.59 1.34
N ASN A 148 14.74 8.36 0.88
CA ASN A 148 15.62 8.01 -0.24
C ASN A 148 14.85 7.28 -1.36
N CYS A 149 13.75 7.89 -1.84
CA CYS A 149 12.95 7.30 -2.94
C CYS A 149 13.77 7.14 -4.24
N GLU A 150 14.83 7.94 -4.41
CA GLU A 150 15.80 7.84 -5.50
C GLU A 150 16.55 6.51 -5.56
N ASP A 151 16.60 5.75 -4.45
CA ASP A 151 17.21 4.42 -4.41
C ASP A 151 16.27 3.32 -4.92
N ILE A 152 14.99 3.62 -5.13
CA ILE A 152 13.99 2.69 -5.65
C ILE A 152 14.14 2.60 -7.18
N ARG A 153 14.92 1.63 -7.64
CA ARG A 153 15.28 1.47 -9.07
C ARG A 153 14.33 0.57 -9.89
N VAL A 154 13.37 -0.08 -9.23
CA VAL A 154 12.32 -0.84 -9.92
C VAL A 154 11.32 0.14 -10.56
N PRO A 155 10.69 -0.19 -11.70
CA PRO A 155 9.56 0.56 -12.21
C PRO A 155 8.44 0.69 -11.17
N VAL A 156 7.86 1.89 -11.07
CA VAL A 156 6.70 2.13 -10.22
C VAL A 156 5.62 2.86 -11.02
N GLU A 157 4.51 2.18 -11.26
CA GLU A 157 3.30 2.78 -11.82
C GLU A 157 2.49 3.37 -10.67
N VAL A 158 2.41 4.69 -10.58
CA VAL A 158 1.67 5.43 -9.54
C VAL A 158 0.30 5.78 -10.07
N VAL A 159 -0.72 5.04 -9.65
CA VAL A 159 -2.13 5.26 -10.01
C VAL A 159 -2.82 6.04 -8.89
N HIS A 160 -3.39 7.20 -9.20
CA HIS A 160 -4.03 8.05 -8.21
C HIS A 160 -5.33 8.65 -8.72
N GLY A 161 -6.36 8.70 -7.87
CA GLY A 161 -7.64 9.33 -8.19
C GLY A 161 -7.53 10.85 -8.08
N THR A 162 -8.03 11.57 -9.07
CA THR A 162 -8.06 13.06 -9.05
C THR A 162 -8.96 13.64 -7.96
N LYS A 163 -9.89 12.82 -7.44
CA LYS A 163 -10.82 13.16 -6.35
C LYS A 163 -10.64 12.25 -5.13
N ASP A 164 -9.41 11.79 -4.89
CA ASP A 164 -9.11 11.01 -3.68
C ASP A 164 -9.18 11.90 -2.43
N GLU A 165 -10.27 11.78 -1.69
CA GLU A 165 -10.53 12.51 -0.44
C GLU A 165 -9.73 11.97 0.76
N SER A 166 -9.17 10.76 0.64
CA SER A 166 -8.40 10.12 1.72
C SER A 166 -6.91 10.44 1.62
N VAL A 167 -6.36 10.45 0.40
CA VAL A 167 -4.97 10.79 0.12
C VAL A 167 -4.94 11.83 -1.01
N PRO A 168 -4.57 13.10 -0.72
CA PRO A 168 -4.56 14.16 -1.73
C PRO A 168 -3.74 13.79 -2.97
N VAL A 169 -4.21 14.17 -4.15
CA VAL A 169 -3.62 13.79 -5.45
C VAL A 169 -2.16 14.23 -5.58
N GLU A 170 -1.81 15.37 -4.97
CA GLU A 170 -0.46 15.93 -4.91
C GLU A 170 0.52 14.95 -4.25
N THR A 171 0.03 14.07 -3.39
CA THR A 171 0.83 13.01 -2.76
C THR A 171 1.30 11.99 -3.81
N GLY A 172 0.41 11.59 -4.72
CA GLY A 172 0.72 10.70 -5.83
C GLY A 172 1.64 11.35 -6.85
N GLU A 173 1.39 12.62 -7.19
CA GLU A 173 2.26 13.42 -8.06
C GLU A 173 3.68 13.52 -7.48
N LYS A 174 3.78 13.86 -6.20
CA LYS A 174 5.07 13.97 -5.52
C LYS A 174 5.79 12.64 -5.47
N LEU A 175 5.09 11.55 -5.18
CA LEU A 175 5.66 10.20 -5.19
C LEU A 175 6.25 9.86 -6.56
N ALA A 176 5.50 10.07 -7.65
CA ALA A 176 5.98 9.79 -9.01
C ALA A 176 7.23 10.61 -9.35
N GLN A 177 7.31 11.88 -8.93
CA GLN A 177 8.46 12.75 -9.15
C GLN A 177 9.71 12.32 -8.37
N LEU A 178 9.55 11.78 -7.15
CA LEU A 178 10.66 11.35 -6.31
C LEU A 178 11.29 10.02 -6.78
N LEU A 179 10.58 9.25 -7.60
CA LEU A 179 11.00 7.93 -8.04
C LEU A 179 11.74 8.02 -9.39
N PRO A 180 12.95 7.43 -9.53
CA PRO A 180 13.73 7.49 -10.78
C PRO A 180 13.00 6.88 -11.99
N ARG A 181 12.12 5.91 -11.74
CA ARG A 181 11.28 5.22 -12.74
C ARG A 181 9.82 5.25 -12.34
N GLY A 182 9.40 6.34 -11.70
CA GLY A 182 7.99 6.60 -11.38
C GLY A 182 7.23 7.09 -12.60
N LYS A 183 6.04 6.53 -12.84
CA LYS A 183 5.12 7.01 -13.87
C LYS A 183 3.75 7.24 -13.25
N LEU A 184 3.25 8.47 -13.36
CA LEU A 184 1.95 8.87 -12.82
C LEU A 184 0.82 8.52 -13.80
N HIS A 185 -0.26 7.97 -13.27
CA HIS A 185 -1.54 7.75 -13.94
C HIS A 185 -2.65 8.36 -13.10
N LEU A 186 -3.27 9.41 -13.61
CA LEU A 186 -4.40 10.05 -12.97
C LEU A 186 -5.71 9.44 -13.46
N ILE A 187 -6.57 9.06 -12.52
CA ILE A 187 -7.91 8.55 -12.82
C ILE A 187 -8.91 9.70 -12.64
N GLU A 188 -9.46 10.16 -13.76
CA GLU A 188 -10.61 11.06 -13.79
C GLU A 188 -11.90 10.28 -13.52
N GLU A 189 -12.84 10.87 -12.79
CA GLU A 189 -14.11 10.23 -12.40
C GLU A 189 -15.07 9.90 -13.57
N LYS A 190 -14.69 10.23 -14.82
CA LYS A 190 -15.50 10.00 -16.03
C LYS A 190 -15.73 8.52 -16.36
N TYR A 191 -15.19 7.57 -15.59
CA TYR A 191 -15.31 6.13 -15.83
C TYR A 191 -16.30 5.40 -14.91
N LEU A 192 -17.08 6.12 -14.10
CA LEU A 192 -18.26 5.56 -13.45
C LEU A 192 -19.48 5.90 -14.33
N VAL A 193 -19.61 5.18 -15.44
CA VAL A 193 -20.87 5.14 -16.19
C VAL A 193 -21.76 4.14 -15.47
N ASP A 194 -23.01 4.57 -15.24
CA ASP A 194 -24.09 3.87 -14.52
C ASP A 194 -24.20 2.35 -14.78
#